data_AF-A0A8I0A540-F1
#
_entry.id   AF-A0A8I0A540-F1
#
_cell.length_a   1.000
_cell.length_b   1.000
_cell.length_c   1.000
_cell.angle_alpha   90.00
_cell.angle_beta   90.00
_cell.angle_gamma   90.00
#
_symmetry.space_group_name_H-M   'P 1'
#
loop_
_entity.id
_entity.type
_entity.pdbx_description
1 polymer ?
#
loop_
_entity_poly.entity_id
_entity_poly.type
_entity_poly.pdbx_seq_one_letter_code
_entity_poly.pdbx_strand_id
1 'polypeptide(L)' 'MSEKVNAQTEANKKWQEKNKERAKYLSDRSRARSFLKNRVTIEDIEEFEEILRNRKEILSK' A
#
# COMPACT_ATOMS: atom_id res chain seq x y z
N MET A 1 -0.31 -31.97 -10.54
CA MET A 1 0.10 -31.03 -9.48
C MET A 1 -1.17 -30.46 -8.88
N SER A 2 -1.48 -30.80 -7.63
CA SER A 2 -2.76 -30.50 -6.97
C SER A 2 -2.91 -28.99 -6.77
N GLU A 3 -3.82 -28.36 -7.53
CA GLU A 3 -4.31 -27.02 -7.25
C GLU A 3 -5.13 -27.05 -5.95
N LYS A 4 -4.45 -26.99 -4.81
CA LYS A 4 -5.07 -26.53 -3.57
C LYS A 4 -5.36 -25.04 -3.74
N VAL A 5 -6.45 -24.72 -4.42
CA VAL A 5 -7.09 -23.41 -4.32
C VAL A 5 -7.46 -23.28 -2.84
N ASN A 6 -6.56 -22.65 -2.08
CA ASN A 6 -6.76 -22.40 -0.67
C ASN A 6 -8.08 -21.62 -0.54
N ALA A 7 -9.06 -22.12 0.21
CA ALA A 7 -10.36 -21.48 0.37
C ALA A 7 -10.21 -20.02 0.85
N GLN A 8 -9.09 -19.71 1.53
CA GLN A 8 -8.67 -18.37 1.90
C GLN A 8 -8.44 -17.45 0.69
N THR A 9 -7.92 -17.97 -0.42
CA THR A 9 -7.67 -17.22 -1.66
C THR A 9 -8.97 -16.80 -2.33
N GLU A 10 -9.96 -17.69 -2.40
CA GLU A 10 -11.27 -17.38 -3.01
C GLU A 10 -12.09 -16.41 -2.13
N ALA A 11 -12.04 -16.59 -0.80
CA ALA A 11 -12.65 -15.65 0.14
C ALA A 11 -11.98 -14.26 0.06
N ASN A 12 -10.65 -14.21 -0.02
CA ASN A 12 -9.89 -12.98 -0.19
C ASN A 12 -10.20 -12.31 -1.53
N LYS A 13 -10.29 -13.08 -2.63
CA LYS A 13 -10.69 -12.56 -3.95
C LYS A 13 -12.08 -11.93 -3.89
N LYS A 14 -13.07 -12.64 -3.35
CA LYS A 14 -14.45 -12.11 -3.20
C LYS A 14 -14.51 -10.86 -2.33
N TRP A 15 -13.71 -10.79 -1.26
CA TRP A 15 -13.60 -9.60 -0.43
C TRP A 15 -12.95 -8.44 -1.19
N GLN A 16 -11.86 -8.70 -1.93
CA GLN A 16 -11.17 -7.71 -2.75
C GLN A 16 -12.06 -7.16 -3.87
N GLU A 17 -12.88 -8.00 -4.52
CA GLU A 17 -13.83 -7.55 -5.54
C GLU A 17 -14.88 -6.60 -4.95
N LYS A 18 -15.43 -6.92 -3.78
CA LYS A 18 -16.39 -6.06 -3.08
C LYS A 18 -15.76 -4.80 -2.48
N ASN A 19 -14.45 -4.83 -2.20
CA ASN A 19 -13.73 -3.76 -1.51
C ASN A 19 -12.54 -3.26 -2.34
N LYS A 20 -12.75 -3.09 -3.65
CA LYS A 20 -11.68 -2.83 -4.62
C LYS A 20 -10.80 -1.63 -4.23
N GLU A 21 -11.40 -0.54 -3.78
CA GLU A 21 -10.68 0.67 -3.35
C GLU A 21 -9.87 0.44 -2.07
N ARG A 22 -10.45 -0.24 -1.07
CA ARG A 22 -9.77 -0.60 0.18
C ARG A 22 -8.62 -1.58 -0.07
N ALA A 23 -8.83 -2.56 -0.92
CA ALA A 23 -7.80 -3.51 -1.33
C ALA A 23 -6.65 -2.80 -2.06
N LYS A 24 -6.97 -1.88 -2.98
CA LYS A 24 -5.98 -1.04 -3.66
C LYS A 24 -5.19 -0.19 -2.66
N TYR A 25 -5.86 0.51 -1.74
CA TYR A 25 -5.22 1.27 -0.68
C TYR A 25 -4.25 0.44 0.15
N LEU A 26 -4.64 -0.78 0.56
CA LEU A 26 -3.77 -1.67 1.35
C LEU A 26 -2.56 -2.15 0.55
N SER A 27 -2.75 -2.51 -0.73
CA SER A 27 -1.67 -2.89 -1.63
C SER A 27 -0.67 -1.75 -1.81
N ASP A 28 -1.17 -0.56 -2.13
CA ASP A 28 -0.33 0.62 -2.37
C ASP A 28 0.43 1.01 -1.09
N ARG A 29 -0.23 0.96 0.07
CA ARG A 29 0.41 1.17 1.37
C ARG A 29 1.52 0.16 1.65
N SER A 30 1.30 -1.11 1.30
CA SER A 30 2.32 -2.15 1.49
C SER A 30 3.53 -1.94 0.59
N ARG A 31 3.28 -1.58 -0.68
CA ARG A 31 4.35 -1.27 -1.65
C ARG A 31 5.16 -0.05 -1.21
N ALA A 32 4.48 1.02 -0.81
CA ALA A 32 5.13 2.23 -0.29
C ALA A 32 6.02 1.93 0.91
N ARG A 33 5.53 1.15 1.90
CA ARG A 33 6.35 0.73 3.05
C ARG A 33 7.59 -0.04 2.63
N SER A 34 7.45 -1.00 1.71
CA SER A 34 8.60 -1.78 1.23
C SER A 34 9.61 -0.92 0.47
N PHE A 35 9.12 0.08 -0.29
CA PHE A 35 9.98 1.01 -1.02
C PHE A 35 10.78 1.88 -0.05
N LEU A 36 10.09 2.56 0.87
CA LEU A 36 10.71 3.41 1.89
C LEU A 36 11.73 2.65 2.76
N LYS A 37 11.47 1.38 3.07
CA LYS A 37 12.35 0.59 3.93
C LYS A 37 13.62 0.08 3.24
N ASN A 38 13.53 -0.27 1.96
CA ASN A 38 14.56 -1.11 1.31
C ASN A 38 15.19 -0.49 0.06
N ARG A 39 14.59 0.55 -0.52
CA ARG A 39 15.01 1.06 -1.85
C ARG A 39 15.30 2.56 -1.91
N VAL A 40 14.92 3.30 -0.88
CA VAL A 40 15.04 4.76 -0.82
C VAL A 40 16.48 5.22 -0.63
N THR A 41 16.88 6.27 -1.36
CA THR A 41 18.16 6.98 -1.16
C THR A 41 18.01 8.14 -0.18
N ILE A 42 19.12 8.79 0.19
CA ILE A 42 19.07 9.94 1.10
C ILE A 42 18.33 11.12 0.45
N GLU A 43 18.54 11.36 -0.85
CA GLU A 43 17.86 12.41 -1.60
C GLU A 43 16.35 12.17 -1.64
N ASP A 44 15.92 10.92 -1.82
CA ASP A 44 14.50 10.55 -1.79
C ASP A 44 13.85 10.85 -0.41
N ILE A 45 14.61 10.70 0.69
CA ILE A 45 14.09 10.97 2.04
C ILE A 45 13.71 12.44 2.17
N GLU A 46 14.59 13.35 1.73
CA GLU A 46 14.35 14.79 1.80
C GLU A 46 13.10 15.18 0.99
N GLU A 47 12.95 14.62 -0.22
CA GLU A 47 11.76 14.84 -1.05
C GLU A 47 10.49 14.31 -0.35
N PHE A 48 10.54 13.10 0.22
CA PHE A 48 9.38 12.52 0.89
C PHE A 48 8.98 13.26 2.16
N GLU A 49 9.94 13.82 2.90
CA GLU A 49 9.63 14.64 4.07
C GLU A 49 8.87 15.91 3.69
N GLU A 50 9.26 16.59 2.60
CA GLU A 50 8.53 17.74 2.07
C GLU A 50 7.11 17.36 1.63
N ILE A 51 6.97 16.27 0.86
CA ILE A 51 5.66 15.77 0.41
C ILE A 51 4.76 15.44 1.62
N LEU A 52 5.29 14.76 2.64
CA LEU A 52 4.54 14.38 3.83
C LEU A 52 4.15 15.58 4.69
N ARG A 53 5.02 16.59 4.80
CA ARG A 53 4.72 17.84 5.51
C ARG A 53 3.54 18.55 4.85
N ASN A 54 3.62 18.82 3.54
CA ASN A 54 2.54 19.45 2.79
C ASN A 54 1.23 18.67 2.89
N ARG A 55 1.31 17.32 2.82
CA ARG A 55 0.12 16.48 2.96
C ARG A 55 -0.52 16.57 4.34
N LYS A 56 0.28 16.64 5.41
CA LYS A 56 -0.24 16.80 6.79
C LYS A 56 -0.96 18.14 6.94
N GLU A 57 -0.39 19.23 6.44
CA GLU A 57 -1.01 20.55 6.52
C GLU A 57 -2.39 20.61 5.83
N ILE A 58 -2.51 19.98 4.66
CA ILE A 58 -3.79 19.87 3.94
C ILE A 58 -4.81 19.03 4.72
N LEU A 59 -4.37 17.99 5.44
CA LEU A 59 -5.25 17.09 6.18
C LEU A 59 -5.59 17.59 7.59
N SER A 60 -4.80 18.51 8.15
CA SER A 60 -5.06 19.13 9.45
C SER A 60 -5.93 20.40 9.36
N LYS A 61 -6.22 20.87 8.14
CA LYS A 61 -7.21 21.92 7.87
C LYS A 61 -8.58 21.30 7.64
#